data_AF-A0A414SK48-F1
#
_entry.id   AF-A0A414SK48-F1
#
_cell.length_a   1.000
_cell.length_b   1.000
_cell.length_c   1.000
_cell.angle_alpha   90.00
_cell.angle_beta   90.00
_cell.angle_gamma   90.00
#
_symmetry.space_group_name_H-M   'P 1'
#
loop_
_entity.id
_entity.type
_entity.pdbx_description
1 polymer ?
#
loop_
_entity_poly.entity_id
_entity_poly.type
_entity_poly.pdbx_seq_one_letter_code
_entity_poly.pdbx_strand_id
1 'polypeptide(L)'
;MCEICRHDPCVSTCPNFDPDINMKNLESGHYCQVCGGKIYRGDYYYKNYQNGMIHMECAATWSIGRLLNWFGETASIMEDV
;
A
#
# COMPACT_ATOMS: atom_id res chain seq x y z
N MET A 1 5.25 3.79 20.57
CA MET A 1 6.05 3.01 19.59
C MET A 1 6.49 1.70 20.21
N CYS A 2 6.14 0.58 19.58
CA CYS A 2 6.38 -0.77 20.09
C CYS A 2 7.86 -1.15 20.03
N GLU A 3 8.39 -1.80 21.07
CA GLU A 3 9.79 -2.26 21.09
C GLU A 3 10.08 -3.44 20.16
N ILE A 4 9.06 -4.23 19.79
CA ILE A 4 9.20 -5.40 18.92
C ILE A 4 9.16 -4.98 17.46
N CYS A 5 8.07 -4.34 17.04
CA CYS A 5 7.85 -4.00 15.64
C CYS A 5 8.25 -2.57 15.29
N ARG A 6 8.62 -1.71 16.25
CA ARG A 6 8.98 -0.29 16.02
C ARG A 6 7.86 0.55 15.39
N HIS A 7 6.60 0.13 15.47
CA HIS A 7 5.42 0.88 14.98
C HIS A 7 4.52 1.38 16.11
N ASP A 8 3.67 2.36 15.81
CA ASP A 8 2.59 2.84 16.68
C ASP A 8 1.35 3.23 15.85
N PRO A 9 0.25 2.44 15.84
CA PRO A 9 0.03 1.17 16.55
C PRO A 9 0.90 0.01 16.01
N CYS A 10 0.87 -1.13 16.68
CA CYS A 10 1.53 -2.35 16.21
C CYS A 10 1.02 -2.79 14.83
N VAL A 11 1.89 -3.34 14.00
CA VAL A 11 1.52 -4.01 12.73
C VAL A 11 0.92 -5.39 12.99
N SER A 12 0.11 -5.91 12.06
CA SER A 12 -0.66 -7.16 12.20
C SER A 12 0.19 -8.42 12.45
N THR A 13 1.47 -8.39 12.10
CA THR A 13 2.43 -9.47 12.32
C THR A 13 3.14 -9.39 13.68
N CYS A 14 2.89 -8.35 14.48
CA CYS A 14 3.50 -8.15 15.79
C CYS A 14 2.79 -9.00 16.86
N PRO A 15 3.50 -9.66 17.79
CA PRO A 15 2.88 -10.36 18.92
C PRO A 15 2.07 -9.43 19.84
N ASN A 16 2.39 -8.14 19.86
CA ASN A 16 1.67 -7.10 20.60
C ASN A 16 0.53 -6.48 19.78
N PHE A 17 0.13 -7.11 18.67
CA PHE A 17 -1.01 -6.66 17.88
C PHE A 17 -2.32 -7.03 18.59
N ASP A 18 -3.02 -6.02 19.05
CA ASP A 18 -4.39 -6.08 19.56
C ASP A 18 -5.33 -5.48 18.51
N PRO A 19 -6.21 -6.28 17.88
CA PRO A 19 -7.16 -5.79 16.88
C PRO A 19 -8.04 -4.65 17.40
N ASP A 20 -8.50 -4.70 18.65
CA ASP A 20 -9.41 -3.69 19.20
C ASP A 20 -8.72 -2.37 19.54
N ILE A 21 -7.39 -2.36 19.66
CA ILE A 21 -6.59 -1.14 19.94
C ILE A 21 -5.92 -0.64 18.66
N ASN A 22 -5.30 -1.55 17.92
CA ASN A 22 -4.53 -1.25 16.72
C ASN A 22 -5.44 -1.07 15.49
N MET A 23 -6.66 -1.60 15.54
CA MET A 23 -7.71 -1.39 14.54
C MET A 23 -8.89 -0.56 15.10
N LYS A 24 -8.77 0.10 16.27
CA LYS A 24 -9.87 0.89 16.85
C LYS A 24 -10.32 2.10 16.01
N ASN A 25 -9.52 2.51 15.02
CA ASN A 25 -9.77 3.64 14.14
C ASN A 25 -10.00 3.23 12.67
N LEU A 26 -10.46 1.99 12.43
CA LEU A 26 -10.49 1.37 11.10
C LEU A 26 -11.71 1.71 10.22
N GLU A 27 -12.17 2.96 10.24
CA GLU A 27 -12.82 3.50 9.05
C GLU A 27 -11.74 3.95 8.06
N SER A 28 -10.90 3.02 7.56
CA SER A 28 -10.14 3.36 6.37
C SER A 28 -11.12 3.36 5.20
N GLY A 29 -11.50 4.56 4.76
CA GLY A 29 -12.11 4.77 3.44
C GLY A 29 -11.13 4.48 2.28
N HIS A 30 -10.07 3.72 2.55
CA HIS A 30 -8.94 3.47 1.67
C HIS A 30 -8.91 1.99 1.32
N TYR A 31 -9.06 1.73 0.04
CA TYR A 31 -9.13 0.39 -0.51
C TYR A 31 -8.06 0.23 -1.58
N CYS A 32 -7.40 -0.92 -1.58
CA CYS A 32 -6.47 -1.29 -2.62
C CYS A 32 -7.23 -1.49 -3.93
N GLN A 33 -6.85 -0.75 -4.97
CA GLN A 33 -7.49 -0.84 -6.29
C GLN A 33 -7.26 -2.19 -6.99
N VAL A 34 -6.27 -2.97 -6.54
CA VAL A 34 -5.93 -4.27 -7.14
C VAL A 34 -6.77 -5.39 -6.57
N CYS A 35 -6.84 -5.50 -5.24
CA CYS A 35 -7.52 -6.63 -4.57
C CYS A 35 -8.86 -6.25 -3.93
N GLY A 36 -9.21 -4.96 -3.86
CA GLY A 36 -10.40 -4.47 -3.16
C GLY A 36 -10.32 -4.55 -1.63
N GLY A 37 -9.21 -5.05 -1.08
CA GLY A 37 -8.97 -5.12 0.36
C GLY A 37 -8.75 -3.74 0.97
N LYS A 38 -9.17 -3.57 2.23
CA LYS A 38 -8.90 -2.34 2.98
C LYS A 38 -7.40 -2.17 3.22
N ILE A 39 -6.95 -0.91 3.24
CA ILE A 39 -5.59 -0.53 3.63
C ILE A 39 -5.67 0.05 5.04
N TYR A 40 -4.96 -0.55 5.97
CA TYR A 40 -5.02 -0.22 7.39
C TYR A 40 -3.80 0.58 7.85
N ARG A 41 -3.91 1.17 9.04
CA ARG A 41 -2.78 1.87 9.66
C ARG A 41 -1.69 0.84 9.95
N GLY A 42 -0.51 1.07 9.38
CA GLY A 42 0.63 0.15 9.48
C GLY A 42 0.85 -0.67 8.21
N ASP A 43 -0.11 -0.73 7.29
CA ASP A 43 0.09 -1.38 6.00
C ASP A 43 1.03 -0.54 5.13
N TYR A 44 1.92 -1.22 4.43
CA TYR A 44 2.70 -0.60 3.37
C TYR A 44 1.86 -0.50 2.09
N TYR A 45 1.75 0.71 1.55
CA TYR A 45 0.98 0.97 0.34
C TYR A 45 1.67 2.01 -0.54
N TYR A 46 1.36 1.98 -1.83
CA TYR A 46 1.70 3.03 -2.78
C TYR A 46 0.48 3.89 -3.04
N LYS A 47 0.70 5.20 -3.23
CA LYS A 47 -0.33 6.17 -3.62
C LYS A 47 0.11 6.88 -4.90
N ASN A 48 -0.73 6.86 -5.93
CA ASN A 48 -0.45 7.60 -7.17
C ASN A 48 -0.99 9.04 -7.11
N TYR A 49 -0.69 9.84 -8.15
CA TYR A 49 -1.14 11.23 -8.25
C TYR A 49 -2.67 11.40 -8.39
N GLN A 50 -3.39 10.33 -8.75
CA GLN A 50 -4.85 10.31 -8.86
C GLN A 50 -5.55 9.88 -7.55
N ASN A 51 -4.82 9.82 -6.43
CA ASN A 51 -5.28 9.31 -5.13
C ASN A 51 -5.65 7.81 -5.10
N GLY A 52 -5.31 7.06 -6.14
CA GLY A 52 -5.38 5.60 -6.13
C GLY A 52 -4.38 5.03 -5.12
N MET A 53 -4.79 4.01 -4.38
CA MET A 53 -3.96 3.32 -3.40
C MET A 53 -3.90 1.84 -3.71
N ILE A 54 -2.72 1.23 -3.52
CA ILE A 54 -2.51 -0.22 -3.69
C ILE A 54 -1.59 -0.72 -2.57
N HIS A 55 -1.86 -1.91 -2.02
CA HIS A 55 -0.91 -2.56 -1.11
C HIS A 55 0.44 -2.76 -1.81
N MET A 56 1.53 -2.60 -1.06
CA MET A 56 2.89 -2.84 -1.56
C MET A 56 3.03 -4.28 -2.09
N GLU A 57 2.42 -5.23 -1.40
CA GLU A 57 2.39 -6.65 -1.76
C GLU A 57 1.66 -6.90 -3.09
N CYS A 58 0.53 -6.22 -3.31
CA CYS A 58 -0.19 -6.30 -4.58
C CYS A 58 0.65 -5.72 -5.72
N ALA A 59 1.34 -4.59 -5.48
CA ALA A 59 2.20 -3.96 -6.47
C ALA A 59 3.43 -4.82 -6.83
N ALA A 60 3.96 -5.60 -5.89
CA ALA A 60 5.12 -6.48 -6.12
C ALA A 60 4.86 -7.56 -7.19
N THR A 61 3.59 -7.85 -7.49
CA THR A 61 3.21 -8.80 -8.56
C THR A 61 3.18 -8.17 -9.95
N TRP A 62 3.32 -6.84 -10.06
CA TRP A 62 3.24 -6.12 -11.33
C TRP A 62 4.61 -5.98 -11.99
N SER A 63 4.62 -5.94 -13.32
CA SER A 63 5.79 -5.49 -14.05
C SER A 63 6.08 -4.02 -13.74
N ILE A 64 7.35 -3.63 -13.82
CA ILE A 64 7.78 -2.23 -13.61
C ILE A 64 7.02 -1.28 -14.54
N GLY A 65 6.85 -1.65 -15.82
CA GLY A 65 6.10 -0.83 -16.78
C GLY A 65 4.63 -0.63 -16.39
N ARG A 66 3.96 -1.66 -15.84
CA ARG A 66 2.59 -1.52 -15.34
C ARG A 66 2.52 -0.61 -14.12
N LEU A 67 3.48 -0.74 -13.20
CA LEU A 67 3.55 0.12 -12.01
C LEU A 67 3.77 1.59 -12.39
N LEU A 68 4.71 1.87 -13.30
CA LEU A 68 4.98 3.22 -13.80
C LEU A 68 3.76 3.83 -14.51
N ASN A 69 3.10 3.07 -15.39
CA ASN A 69 1.84 3.50 -16.02
C ASN A 69 0.76 3.83 -14.99
N TRP A 70 0.65 3.06 -13.91
CA TRP A 70 -0.30 3.36 -12.83
C TRP A 70 0.07 4.60 -12.02
N PHE A 71 1.36 4.92 -11.89
CA PHE A 71 1.80 6.21 -11.37
C PHE A 71 1.52 7.38 -12.34
N GLY A 72 1.20 7.11 -13.61
CA GLY A 72 0.95 8.12 -14.64
C GLY A 72 2.11 8.35 -15.60
N GLU A 73 3.19 7.57 -15.45
CA GLU A 73 4.36 7.62 -16.33
C GLU A 73 4.18 6.64 -17.49
N THR A 74 4.45 7.08 -18.72
CA THR A 74 4.36 6.21 -19.90
C THR A 74 5.75 5.85 -20.41
N ALA A 75 5.96 4.56 -20.67
CA ALA A 75 7.17 4.11 -21.35
C ALA A 75 7.02 4.38 -22.86
N SER A 76 7.96 5.12 -23.44
CA SER A 76 8.00 5.40 -24.87
C SER A 76 9.09 4.58 -25.54
N ILE A 77 8.84 4.20 -26.80
CA ILE A 77 9.87 3.64 -27.67
C ILE A 77 10.59 4.82 -28.33
N MET A 78 11.92 4.78 -28.34
CA MET A 78 12.70 5.74 -29.12
C MET A 78 12.67 5.30 -30.58
N GLU A 79 12.07 6.10 -31.45
CA GLU A 79 12.12 5.91 -32.90
C GLU A 79 13.33 6.69 -33.45
N ASP A 80 14.10 6.06 -34.33
CA ASP A 80 15.22 6.71 -35.01
C ASP A 80 14.68 7.86 -35.89
N VAL A 81 15.32 9.03 -35.80
CA VAL A 81 14.92 10.29 -36.45
C VAL A 81 15.20 10.27 -37.96
#